data_AF-A0A941WU15-F1
#
_entry.id   AF-A0A941WU15-F1
#
_cell.length_a   1.000
_cell.length_b   1.000
_cell.length_c   1.000
_cell.angle_alpha   90.00
_cell.angle_beta   90.00
_cell.angle_gamma   90.00
#
_symmetry.space_group_name_H-M   'P 1'
#
loop_
_entity.id
_entity.type
_entity.pdbx_description
1 polymer ?
#
loop_
_entity_poly.entity_id
_entity_poly.type
_entity_poly.pdbx_seq_one_letter_code
_entity_poly.pdbx_strand_id
1 'polypeptide(L)' 'MEDKKFNVIRTFLVPQVVQLIAENYSLDEITASRQFYVSKVYALLEQEDTKLWHFSPLTLFHMFQEEKSTGDFCIPEEA' A
#
# COMPACT_ATOMS: atom_id res chain seq x y z
N MET A 1 -7.31 -0.93 -21.68
CA MET A 1 -6.39 -2.11 -21.62
C MET A 1 -5.52 -2.01 -20.37
N GLU A 2 -5.14 -0.79 -19.97
CA GLU A 2 -4.44 -0.49 -18.72
C GLU A 2 -5.28 -0.80 -17.47
N ASP A 3 -6.59 -0.59 -17.51
CA ASP A 3 -7.52 -0.86 -16.38
C ASP A 3 -7.49 -2.33 -15.92
N LYS A 4 -7.37 -3.25 -16.89
CA LYS A 4 -7.26 -4.69 -16.60
C LYS A 4 -5.91 -5.02 -15.95
N LYS A 5 -4.84 -4.32 -16.33
CA LYS A 5 -3.50 -4.51 -15.78
C LYS A 5 -3.42 -3.94 -14.36
N PHE A 6 -3.98 -2.74 -14.15
CA PHE A 6 -4.08 -2.08 -12.85
C PHE A 6 -4.77 -2.97 -11.81
N ASN A 7 -5.95 -3.50 -12.14
CA ASN A 7 -6.71 -4.33 -11.21
C ASN A 7 -6.02 -5.66 -10.88
N VAL A 8 -5.38 -6.30 -11.87
CA VAL A 8 -4.60 -7.53 -11.65
C VAL A 8 -3.40 -7.28 -10.74
N ILE A 9 -2.66 -6.19 -10.98
CA ILE A 9 -1.49 -5.84 -10.18
C ILE A 9 -1.90 -5.53 -8.73
N ARG A 10 -2.97 -4.77 -8.51
CA ARG A 10 -3.50 -4.49 -7.16
C ARG A 10 -3.91 -5.77 -6.42
N THR A 11 -4.54 -6.71 -7.10
CA THR A 11 -4.94 -8.01 -6.52
C THR A 11 -3.73 -8.77 -5.97
N PHE A 12 -2.54 -8.56 -6.54
CA PHE A 12 -1.29 -9.17 -6.06
C PHE A 12 -0.52 -8.28 -5.06
N LEU A 13 -0.57 -6.96 -5.21
CA LEU A 13 0.12 -6.00 -4.31
C LEU A 13 -0.49 -6.00 -2.91
N VAL A 14 -1.82 -5.86 -2.82
CA VAL A 14 -2.52 -5.71 -1.55
C VAL A 14 -2.20 -6.84 -0.56
N PRO A 15 -2.33 -8.14 -0.90
CA PRO A 15 -2.02 -9.19 0.06
C PRO A 15 -0.54 -9.19 0.50
N GLN A 16 0.39 -8.82 -0.38
CA GLN A 16 1.82 -8.75 -0.01
C GLN A 16 2.11 -7.60 0.94
N VAL A 17 1.50 -6.43 0.75
CA VAL A 17 1.66 -5.30 1.67
C VAL A 17 1.02 -5.63 3.03
N VAL A 18 -0.15 -6.27 3.03
CA VAL A 18 -0.79 -6.74 4.27
C VAL A 18 0.09 -7.74 5.01
N GLN A 19 0.74 -8.66 4.30
CA GLN A 19 1.68 -9.61 4.91
C GLN A 19 2.86 -8.87 5.56
N LEU A 20 3.46 -7.90 4.86
CA LEU A 20 4.55 -7.08 5.42
C LEU A 20 4.10 -6.34 6.69
N ILE A 21 2.87 -5.79 6.71
CA ILE A 21 2.30 -5.13 7.89
C ILE A 21 2.12 -6.13 9.04
N ALA A 22 1.55 -7.30 8.76
CA ALA A 22 1.32 -8.34 9.75
C ALA A 22 2.64 -8.78 10.41
N GLU A 23 3.67 -9.06 9.59
CA GLU A 23 4.99 -9.50 10.05
C GLU A 23 5.72 -8.41 10.85
N ASN A 24 5.75 -7.17 10.35
CA ASN A 24 6.53 -6.09 10.99
C ASN A 24 5.88 -5.54 12.26
N TYR A 25 4.55 -5.61 12.38
CA TYR A 25 3.82 -5.11 13.55
C TYR A 25 3.32 -6.23 14.47
N SER A 26 3.64 -7.50 14.19
CA SER A 26 3.15 -8.67 14.92
C SER A 26 1.61 -8.66 15.07
N LEU A 27 0.92 -8.36 13.97
CA LEU A 27 -0.53 -8.30 13.89
C LEU A 27 -1.09 -9.54 13.21
N ASP A 28 -2.31 -9.94 13.57
CA ASP A 28 -3.08 -10.90 12.76
C ASP A 28 -3.45 -10.29 11.39
N GLU A 29 -3.58 -11.14 10.37
CA GLU A 29 -3.87 -10.75 8.99
C GLU A 29 -5.15 -9.89 8.86
N ILE A 30 -6.19 -10.18 9.65
CA ILE A 30 -7.43 -9.40 9.65
C ILE A 30 -7.20 -7.99 10.21
N THR A 31 -6.31 -7.84 11.18
CA THR A 31 -5.98 -6.54 11.76
C THR A 31 -5.07 -5.75 10.83
N ALA A 32 -4.06 -6.40 10.25
CA ALA A 32 -3.14 -5.80 9.29
C ALA A 32 -3.89 -5.32 8.03
N SER A 33 -4.79 -6.14 7.49
CA SER A 33 -5.63 -5.77 6.36
C SER A 33 -6.50 -4.56 6.68
N ARG A 34 -7.23 -4.57 7.81
CA ARG A 34 -8.04 -3.41 8.23
C ARG A 34 -7.22 -2.13 8.32
N GLN A 35 -6.02 -2.18 8.92
CA GLN A 35 -5.16 -0.99 9.00
C GLN A 35 -4.71 -0.51 7.63
N PHE A 36 -4.39 -1.43 6.72
CA PHE A 36 -4.01 -1.06 5.37
C PHE A 36 -5.18 -0.44 4.59
N TYR A 37 -6.37 -1.06 4.60
CA TYR A 37 -7.54 -0.58 3.86
C TYR A 37 -8.03 0.82 4.29
N VAL A 38 -7.76 1.25 5.54
CA VAL A 38 -8.11 2.59 6.03
C VAL A 38 -6.98 3.62 5.88
N SER A 39 -5.83 3.21 5.36
CA SER A 39 -4.67 4.11 5.17
C SER A 39 -4.85 5.04 3.97
N LYS A 40 -4.22 6.21 4.03
CA LYS A 40 -4.10 7.13 2.89
C LYS A 40 -3.33 6.48 1.74
N VAL A 41 -2.31 5.65 2.03
CA VAL A 41 -1.57 4.89 1.02
C VAL A 41 -2.52 4.01 0.20
N TYR A 42 -3.42 3.26 0.85
CA TYR A 42 -4.38 2.43 0.13
C TYR A 42 -5.37 3.28 -0.67
N ALA A 43 -5.89 4.36 -0.08
CA ALA A 43 -6.81 5.27 -0.78
C ALA A 43 -6.20 5.84 -2.07
N LEU A 44 -4.90 6.15 -2.09
CA LEU A 44 -4.18 6.59 -3.29
C LEU A 44 -3.86 5.42 -4.23
N LEU A 45 -3.52 4.24 -3.71
CA LEU A 45 -3.32 3.02 -4.52
C LEU A 45 -4.57 2.63 -5.31
N GLU A 46 -5.77 2.97 -4.83
CA GLU A 46 -7.02 2.76 -5.56
C GLU A 46 -7.18 3.67 -6.79
N GLN A 47 -6.47 4.78 -6.83
CA GLN A 47 -6.52 5.77 -7.90
C GLN A 47 -5.45 5.43 -8.95
N GLU A 48 -5.87 4.97 -10.13
CA GLU A 48 -4.97 4.55 -11.20
C GLU A 48 -3.97 5.65 -11.62
N ASP A 49 -4.43 6.91 -11.67
CA ASP A 49 -3.65 8.10 -12.05
C ASP A 49 -2.45 8.37 -11.13
N THR A 50 -2.51 7.94 -9.87
CA THR A 50 -1.39 8.14 -8.92
C THR A 50 -0.19 7.25 -9.23
N LYS A 51 -0.40 6.19 -10.03
CA LYS A 51 0.62 5.22 -10.41
C LYS A 51 1.30 4.52 -9.24
N LEU A 52 0.73 4.56 -8.03
CA LEU A 52 1.27 3.85 -6.86
C LEU A 52 1.40 2.34 -7.09
N TRP A 53 0.58 1.78 -7.99
CA TRP A 53 0.62 0.38 -8.39
C TRP A 53 1.88 -0.02 -9.19
N HIS A 54 2.73 0.94 -9.59
CA HIS A 54 4.07 0.65 -10.13
C HIS A 54 5.11 0.37 -9.03
N PHE A 55 4.86 0.79 -7.80
CA PHE A 55 5.80 0.57 -6.70
C PHE A 55 5.79 -0.87 -6.22
N SER A 56 6.93 -1.30 -5.69
CA SER A 56 7.05 -2.61 -5.06
C SER A 56 6.20 -2.68 -3.78
N PRO A 57 5.77 -3.88 -3.33
CA PRO A 57 5.06 -4.04 -2.07
C PRO A 57 5.86 -3.45 -0.88
N LEU A 58 7.18 -3.57 -0.91
CA LEU A 58 8.06 -3.04 0.14
C LEU A 58 8.03 -1.50 0.18
N THR A 59 7.99 -0.86 -0.98
CA THR A 59 7.90 0.61 -1.07
C THR A 59 6.54 1.10 -0.54
N LEU A 60 5.43 0.46 -0.93
CA LEU A 60 4.11 0.79 -0.39
C LEU A 60 4.04 0.56 1.12
N PHE A 61 4.70 -0.49 1.62
CA PHE A 61 4.83 -0.73 3.05
C PHE A 61 5.58 0.40 3.74
N HIS A 62 6.73 0.85 3.22
CA HIS A 62 7.46 1.99 3.81
C HIS A 62 6.63 3.27 3.82
N MET A 63 5.88 3.56 2.76
CA MET A 63 4.95 4.70 2.72
C MET A 63 3.89 4.57 3.83
N PHE A 64 3.34 3.36 4.04
CA PHE A 64 2.40 3.11 5.12
C PHE A 64 3.03 3.28 6.51
N GLN A 65 4.29 2.85 6.69
CA GLN A 65 5.02 3.06 7.94
C GLN A 65 5.24 4.55 8.24
N GLU A 66 5.55 5.34 7.20
CA GLU A 66 5.72 6.78 7.31
C GLU A 66 4.39 7.46 7.66
N GLU A 67 3.30 7.09 6.97
CA GLU A 67 1.93 7.54 7.29
C GLU A 67 1.58 7.27 8.75
N LYS A 68 1.85 6.06 9.23
CA LYS A 68 1.57 5.66 10.62
C LYS A 68 2.39 6.45 11.64
N SER A 69 3.62 6.82 11.29
CA SER A 69 4.57 7.47 12.20
C SER A 69 4.40 8.99 12.24
N THR A 70 4.10 9.62 11.10
CA THR A 70 4.06 11.08 10.96
C THR A 70 2.65 11.63 10.73
N GLY A 71 1.70 10.77 10.37
CA GLY A 71 0.37 11.14 9.91
C GLY A 71 0.29 11.44 8.41
N ASP A 72 1.42 11.41 7.69
CA ASP A 72 1.51 11.66 6.25
C ASP A 72 2.68 10.88 5.61
N PHE A 73 2.85 10.94 4.28
CA PHE A 73 3.94 10.25 3.61
C PHE A 73 4.35 10.97 2.33
N CYS A 74 5.61 10.84 1.94
CA CYS A 74 6.14 11.32 0.68
C CYS A 74 6.12 10.21 -0.38
N ILE A 75 5.69 10.56 -1.60
CA ILE A 75 5.84 9.67 -2.75
C ILE A 75 7.30 9.76 -3.22
N PRO A 76 8.05 8.65 -3.28
CA PRO A 76 9.50 8.68 -3.51
C PRO A 76 9.93 9.18 -4.89
N GLU A 77 9.02 9.34 -5.86
CA GLU A 77 9.31 9.98 -7.16
C GLU A 77 9.22 11.52 -7.14
N GLU A 78 8.73 12.14 -6.06
CA GLU A 78 8.56 13.60 -5.93
C GLU A 78 9.73 14.30 -5.18
N ALA A 79 10.85 13.61 -4.93
CA ALA A 79 12.02 14.15 -4.21
C ALA A 79 13.15 14.63 -5.14
#